data_AF-A0A1J8Q2P2-F1
#
_entry.id   AF-A0A1J8Q2P2-F1
#
_cell.length_a   1.000
_cell.length_b   1.000
_cell.length_c   1.000
_cell.angle_alpha   90.00
_cell.angle_beta   90.00
_cell.angle_gamma   90.00
#
_symmetry.space_group_name_H-M   'P 1'
#
loop_
_entity.id
_entity.type
_entity.pdbx_description
1 polymer ?
#
loop_
_entity_poly.entity_id
_entity_poly.type
_entity_poly.pdbx_seq_one_letter_code
_entity_poly.pdbx_strand_id
1 'polypeptide(L)'
;MSPVTLPFLVVQPTQTHTATVICVHGVGDDGKGWKPVTDELAPALPHVKWILPHAPQRPVTVYNKEWLRAWFDLSSFTFTEPEDSSGMFDSVRKLDALVNAEVEAGIPQERIVLSGFSQGGAMESQS
;
A
#
# COMPACT_ATOMS: atom_id res chain seq x y z
N MET A 1 20.12 10.80 -4.57
CA MET A 1 19.48 9.47 -4.43
C MET A 1 18.15 9.57 -5.18
N SER A 2 17.88 8.70 -6.13
CA SER A 2 16.56 8.69 -6.80
C SER A 2 15.49 8.40 -5.74
N PRO A 3 14.35 9.11 -5.75
CA PRO A 3 13.27 8.79 -4.82
C PRO A 3 12.86 7.34 -5.03
N VAL A 4 12.81 6.56 -3.95
CA VAL A 4 12.42 5.15 -4.02
C VAL A 4 10.90 5.13 -4.20
N THR A 5 10.46 5.13 -5.46
CA THR A 5 9.04 5.13 -5.81
C THR A 5 8.51 3.71 -5.93
N LEU A 6 7.42 3.40 -5.23
CA LEU A 6 6.67 2.17 -5.46
C LEU A 6 6.02 2.21 -6.85
N PRO A 7 6.04 1.12 -7.63
CA PRO A 7 5.11 0.97 -8.74
C PRO A 7 3.68 0.92 -8.18
N PHE A 8 2.72 1.54 -8.86
CA PHE A 8 1.31 1.50 -8.46
C PHE A 8 0.38 1.56 -9.66
N LEU A 9 -0.85 1.10 -9.49
CA LEU A 9 -1.96 1.40 -10.40
C LEU A 9 -2.77 2.57 -9.87
N VAL A 10 -3.44 3.28 -10.77
CA VAL A 10 -4.36 4.36 -10.41
C VAL A 10 -5.73 4.07 -11.01
N VAL A 11 -6.77 4.20 -10.19
CA VAL A 11 -8.16 4.36 -10.67
C VAL A 11 -8.52 5.82 -10.50
N GLN A 12 -8.74 6.50 -11.62
CA GLN A 12 -9.03 7.93 -11.63
C GLN A 12 -10.47 8.20 -11.14
N PRO A 13 -10.69 9.31 -10.41
CA PRO A 13 -12.04 9.74 -10.09
C PRO A 13 -12.79 10.13 -11.37
N THR A 14 -14.11 9.99 -11.35
CA THR A 14 -14.99 10.36 -12.48
C THR A 14 -15.52 11.80 -12.36
N GLN A 15 -15.38 12.41 -11.19
CA GLN A 15 -15.65 13.82 -10.92
C GLN A 15 -14.38 14.51 -10.40
N THR A 16 -14.50 15.78 -10.01
CA THR A 16 -13.39 16.54 -9.41
C THR A 16 -12.75 15.74 -8.28
N HIS A 17 -11.44 15.52 -8.38
CA HIS A 17 -10.64 14.82 -7.39
C HIS A 17 -10.60 15.62 -6.09
N THR A 18 -11.12 15.05 -5.00
CA THR A 18 -11.12 15.71 -3.68
C THR A 18 -10.67 14.80 -2.54
N ALA A 19 -10.41 13.53 -2.80
CA ALA A 19 -9.83 12.56 -1.86
C ALA A 19 -9.00 11.52 -2.59
N THR A 20 -8.09 10.91 -1.85
CA THR A 20 -7.33 9.76 -2.31
C THR A 20 -7.45 8.61 -1.32
N VAL A 21 -7.65 7.40 -1.83
CA VAL A 21 -7.51 6.16 -1.05
C VAL A 21 -6.32 5.38 -1.58
N ILE A 22 -5.41 5.01 -0.70
CA ILE A 22 -4.25 4.19 -1.01
C ILE A 22 -4.50 2.79 -0.42
N CYS A 23 -4.64 1.76 -1.26
CA CYS A 23 -4.96 0.40 -0.81
C CYS A 23 -3.73 -0.50 -0.80
N VAL A 24 -3.28 -0.87 0.39
CA VAL A 24 -2.08 -1.67 0.67
C VAL A 24 -2.46 -3.14 0.75
N HIS A 25 -2.04 -3.93 -0.23
CA HIS A 25 -2.37 -5.35 -0.34
C HIS A 25 -1.59 -6.23 0.67
N GLY A 26 -1.99 -7.49 0.82
CA GLY A 26 -1.30 -8.48 1.66
C GLY A 26 -0.08 -9.13 0.98
N VAL A 27 0.65 -9.97 1.72
CA VAL A 27 1.79 -10.72 1.18
C VAL A 27 1.39 -11.59 -0.03
N GLY A 28 2.22 -11.62 -1.07
CA GLY A 28 2.02 -12.41 -2.28
C GLY A 28 1.05 -11.80 -3.30
N ASP A 29 0.26 -10.80 -2.92
CA ASP A 29 -0.68 -10.09 -3.80
C ASP A 29 -0.01 -8.88 -4.48
N ASP A 30 -0.77 -8.12 -5.26
CA ASP A 30 -0.34 -6.90 -5.90
C ASP A 30 -1.52 -5.91 -6.13
N GLY A 31 -1.24 -4.67 -6.54
CA GLY A 31 -2.28 -3.69 -6.86
C GLY A 31 -3.28 -4.11 -7.96
N LYS A 32 -2.97 -5.09 -8.82
CA LYS A 32 -3.92 -5.61 -9.82
C LYS A 32 -4.96 -6.52 -9.16
N GLY A 33 -4.55 -7.30 -8.16
CA GLY A 33 -5.46 -8.12 -7.34
C GLY A 33 -6.54 -7.28 -6.64
N TRP A 34 -6.21 -6.03 -6.32
CA TRP A 34 -7.12 -5.08 -5.67
C TRP A 34 -7.98 -4.25 -6.62
N LYS A 35 -7.63 -4.20 -7.91
CA LYS A 35 -8.36 -3.39 -8.89
C LYS A 35 -9.86 -3.77 -9.00
N PRO A 36 -10.26 -5.05 -9.01
CA PRO A 36 -11.68 -5.41 -9.05
C PRO A 36 -12.49 -4.83 -7.88
N VAL A 37 -11.91 -4.82 -6.67
CA VAL A 37 -12.56 -4.23 -5.49
C VAL A 37 -12.75 -2.73 -5.68
N THR A 38 -11.73 -2.03 -6.19
CA THR A 38 -11.87 -0.60 -6.48
C THR A 38 -12.83 -0.30 -7.63
N ASP A 39 -12.91 -1.16 -8.64
CA ASP A 39 -13.85 -0.98 -9.76
C ASP A 39 -15.31 -1.08 -9.28
N GLU A 40 -15.58 -1.89 -8.25
CA GLU A 40 -16.90 -2.00 -7.62
C GLU A 40 -17.23 -0.77 -6.73
N LEU A 41 -16.25 -0.25 -5.99
CA LEU A 41 -16.45 0.87 -5.05
C LEU A 41 -16.40 2.26 -5.71
N ALA A 42 -15.58 2.43 -6.76
CA ALA A 42 -15.35 3.72 -7.40
C ALA A 42 -16.63 4.43 -7.89
N PRO A 43 -17.65 3.74 -8.45
CA PRO A 43 -18.90 4.38 -8.84
C PRO A 43 -19.65 5.07 -7.69
N ALA A 44 -19.54 4.55 -6.46
CA ALA A 44 -20.15 5.14 -5.27
C ALA A 44 -19.32 6.30 -4.69
N LEU A 45 -18.06 6.42 -5.11
CA LEU A 45 -17.08 7.39 -4.61
C LEU A 45 -16.46 8.20 -5.76
N PRO A 46 -17.26 8.97 -6.52
CA PRO A 46 -16.85 9.54 -7.81
C PRO A 46 -15.74 10.60 -7.71
N HIS A 47 -15.51 11.16 -6.53
CA HIS A 47 -14.46 12.16 -6.27
C HIS A 47 -13.15 11.57 -5.73
N VAL A 48 -13.10 10.25 -5.55
CA VAL A 48 -11.96 9.54 -4.95
C VAL A 48 -11.05 9.00 -6.04
N LYS A 49 -9.76 9.36 -5.95
CA LYS A 49 -8.69 8.67 -6.68
C LYS A 49 -8.23 7.47 -5.87
N TRP A 50 -8.02 6.33 -6.51
CA TRP A 50 -7.48 5.14 -5.85
C TRP A 50 -6.06 4.89 -6.31
N ILE A 51 -5.15 4.67 -5.36
CA ILE A 51 -3.76 4.30 -5.63
C ILE A 51 -3.56 2.88 -5.08
N LEU A 52 -3.14 1.97 -5.95
CA LEU A 52 -2.94 0.55 -5.64
C LEU A 52 -1.45 0.23 -5.77
N PRO A 53 -0.64 0.48 -4.73
CA PRO A 53 0.79 0.23 -4.80
C PRO A 53 1.13 -1.25 -4.85
N HIS A 54 2.29 -1.54 -5.43
CA HIS A 54 2.88 -2.86 -5.49
C HIS A 54 4.04 -2.95 -4.51
N ALA A 55 3.93 -3.83 -3.51
CA ALA A 55 5.05 -4.10 -2.60
C ALA A 55 6.29 -4.58 -3.38
N PRO A 56 7.52 -4.26 -2.93
CA PRO A 56 8.74 -4.79 -3.53
C PRO A 56 8.76 -6.33 -3.51
N GLN A 57 9.39 -6.94 -4.52
CA GLN A 57 9.68 -8.38 -4.47
C GLN A 57 10.86 -8.63 -3.53
N ARG A 58 10.69 -9.59 -2.61
CA ARG A 58 11.71 -10.02 -1.66
C ARG A 58 11.51 -11.49 -1.29
N PRO A 59 12.56 -12.19 -0.84
CA PRO A 59 12.40 -13.51 -0.23
C PRO A 59 11.57 -13.38 1.05
N VAL A 60 10.59 -14.27 1.25
CA VAL A 60 9.79 -14.30 2.48
C VAL A 60 10.06 -15.57 3.27
N THR A 61 10.55 -15.43 4.50
CA THR A 61 11.10 -16.51 5.32
C THR A 61 10.08 -17.61 5.60
N VAL A 62 8.85 -17.26 6.01
CA VAL A 62 7.78 -18.24 6.31
C VAL A 62 7.33 -19.02 5.08
N TYR A 63 7.57 -18.51 3.87
CA TYR A 63 7.33 -19.17 2.59
C TYR A 63 8.61 -19.78 2.01
N ASN A 64 9.49 -20.34 2.86
CA ASN A 64 10.75 -20.98 2.43
C ASN A 64 11.65 -20.08 1.57
N LYS A 65 11.66 -18.76 1.83
CA LYS A 65 12.39 -17.75 1.06
C LYS A 65 11.95 -17.64 -0.41
N GLU A 66 10.72 -18.03 -0.73
CA GLU A 66 10.12 -17.74 -2.02
C GLU A 66 10.08 -16.23 -2.29
N TRP A 67 10.30 -15.84 -3.55
CA TRP A 67 10.27 -14.45 -3.98
C TRP A 67 8.84 -13.98 -4.20
N LEU A 68 8.29 -13.31 -3.20
CA LEU A 68 6.93 -12.78 -3.20
C LEU A 68 6.94 -11.27 -3.10
N ARG A 69 5.83 -10.63 -3.43
CA ARG A 69 5.62 -9.22 -3.09
C ARG A 69 5.30 -9.12 -1.60
N ALA A 70 6.11 -8.40 -0.85
CA ALA A 70 5.92 -8.22 0.59
C ALA A 70 6.41 -6.84 1.05
N TRP A 71 5.76 -6.31 2.08
CA TRP A 71 6.11 -5.04 2.71
C TRP A 71 7.27 -5.21 3.71
N PHE A 72 7.35 -6.35 4.36
CA PHE A 72 8.43 -6.73 5.26
C PHE A 72 8.61 -8.25 5.23
N ASP A 73 9.75 -8.75 5.69
CA ASP A 73 9.93 -10.20 5.80
C ASP A 73 9.05 -10.76 6.94
N LEU A 74 8.37 -11.87 6.65
CA LEU A 74 7.58 -12.61 7.62
C LEU A 74 8.37 -13.85 8.01
N SER A 75 8.89 -13.87 9.24
CA SER A 75 9.65 -15.00 9.80
C SER A 75 8.76 -16.14 10.27
N SER A 76 7.55 -15.84 10.76
CA SER A 76 6.55 -16.82 11.18
C SER A 76 5.12 -16.28 11.07
N PHE A 77 4.12 -17.15 11.20
CA PHE A 77 2.70 -16.76 11.32
C PHE A 77 2.29 -16.44 12.77
N THR A 78 3.21 -16.57 13.74
CA THR A 78 2.98 -16.34 15.15
C THR A 78 3.71 -15.08 15.60
N PHE A 79 3.18 -14.36 16.60
CA PHE A 79 3.83 -13.15 17.14
C PHE A 79 4.98 -13.47 18.10
N THR A 80 5.66 -14.60 17.90
CA THR A 80 6.69 -15.13 18.80
C THR A 80 8.09 -14.82 18.32
N GLU A 81 8.26 -14.58 17.03
CA GLU A 81 9.54 -14.24 16.42
C GLU A 81 9.72 -12.72 16.31
N PRO A 82 10.97 -12.23 16.32
CA PRO A 82 11.25 -10.82 16.08
C PRO A 82 10.69 -10.36 14.73
N GLU A 83 10.07 -9.17 14.72
CA GLU A 83 9.57 -8.51 13.52
C GLU A 83 10.72 -7.94 12.67
N ASP A 84 10.56 -7.92 11.34
CA ASP A 84 11.46 -7.21 10.43
C ASP A 84 11.19 -5.70 10.49
N SER A 85 11.51 -5.07 11.62
CA SER A 85 11.29 -3.63 11.81
C SER A 85 11.96 -2.80 10.72
N SER A 86 13.12 -3.24 10.22
CA SER A 86 13.85 -2.54 9.16
C SER A 86 13.08 -2.49 7.84
N GLY A 87 12.50 -3.62 7.42
CA GLY A 87 11.64 -3.70 6.24
C GLY A 87 10.31 -2.97 6.43
N MET A 88 9.77 -2.98 7.65
CA MET A 88 8.57 -2.21 7.98
C MET A 88 8.82 -0.70 7.84
N PHE A 89 9.89 -0.17 8.44
CA PHE A 89 10.25 1.26 8.33
C PHE A 89 10.53 1.68 6.88
N ASP A 90 11.18 0.83 6.10
CA ASP A 90 11.39 1.08 4.66
C ASP A 90 10.06 1.15 3.89
N SER A 91 9.10 0.28 4.21
CA SER A 91 7.77 0.32 3.61
C SER A 91 6.94 1.54 4.03
N VAL A 92 6.97 1.90 5.32
CA VAL A 92 6.32 3.13 5.82
C VAL A 92 6.83 4.35 5.05
N ARG A 93 8.16 4.52 4.95
CA ARG A 93 8.74 5.64 4.19
C ARG A 93 8.28 5.70 2.73
N LYS A 94 8.07 4.55 2.10
CA LYS A 94 7.60 4.46 0.71
C LYS A 94 6.11 4.79 0.58
N LEU A 95 5.29 4.37 1.54
CA LEU A 95 3.87 4.71 1.60
C LEU A 95 3.68 6.18 1.94
N ASP A 96 4.45 6.72 2.88
CA ASP A 96 4.49 8.15 3.21
C ASP A 96 4.85 8.99 1.99
N ALA A 97 5.78 8.53 1.15
CA ALA A 97 6.11 9.21 -0.10
C ALA A 97 4.90 9.31 -1.06
N LEU A 98 4.02 8.30 -1.09
CA LEU A 98 2.77 8.37 -1.86
C LEU A 98 1.76 9.33 -1.22
N VAL A 99 1.62 9.31 0.11
CA VAL A 99 0.75 10.26 0.82
C VAL A 99 1.21 11.69 0.58
N ASN A 100 2.50 11.97 0.75
CA ASN A 100 3.08 13.30 0.55
C ASN A 100 2.91 13.78 -0.89
N ALA A 101 3.06 12.91 -1.89
CA ALA A 101 2.82 13.27 -3.29
C ALA A 101 1.36 13.73 -3.52
N GLU A 102 0.39 13.15 -2.81
CA GLU A 102 -1.02 13.55 -2.89
C GLU A 102 -1.30 14.86 -2.16
N VAL A 103 -0.65 15.08 -1.02
CA VAL A 103 -0.69 16.38 -0.31
C VAL A 103 -0.10 17.48 -1.19
N GLU A 104 1.05 17.24 -1.82
CA GLU A 104 1.68 18.17 -2.77
C GLU A 104 0.82 18.42 -4.00
N ALA A 105 0.02 17.43 -4.43
CA ALA A 105 -0.98 17.58 -5.48
C ALA A 105 -2.23 18.36 -5.05
N GLY A 106 -2.31 18.80 -3.80
CA GLY A 106 -3.37 19.68 -3.28
C GLY A 106 -4.53 18.96 -2.59
N ILE A 107 -4.40 17.67 -2.30
CA ILE A 107 -5.40 16.94 -1.52
C ILE A 107 -5.13 17.17 -0.02
N PRO A 108 -6.11 17.65 0.76
CA PRO A 108 -5.94 17.79 2.21
C PRO A 108 -5.56 16.45 2.85
N GLN A 109 -4.65 16.45 3.82
CA GLN A 109 -4.16 15.22 4.44
C GLN A 109 -5.29 14.39 5.06
N GLU A 110 -6.29 15.05 5.67
CA GLU A 110 -7.50 14.43 6.21
C GLU A 110 -8.44 13.81 5.17
N ARG A 111 -8.17 14.04 3.88
CA ARG A 111 -8.86 13.46 2.71
C ARG A 111 -8.03 12.37 2.03
N ILE A 112 -6.90 11.98 2.61
CA ILE A 112 -6.08 10.86 2.15
C ILE A 112 -6.22 9.73 3.16
N VAL A 113 -6.72 8.58 2.69
CA VAL A 113 -6.90 7.38 3.51
C VAL A 113 -5.90 6.33 3.07
N LEU A 114 -5.09 5.83 4.01
CA LEU A 114 -4.37 4.58 3.83
C LEU A 114 -5.27 3.44 4.33
N SER A 115 -5.48 2.43 3.50
CA SER A 115 -6.27 1.25 3.82
C SER A 115 -5.43 0.01 3.57
N GLY A 116 -5.53 -1.00 4.42
CA GLY A 116 -4.68 -2.19 4.32
C GLY A 116 -5.40 -3.49 4.62
N PHE A 117 -4.92 -4.58 4.02
CA PHE A 117 -5.39 -5.95 4.32
C PHE A 117 -4.22 -6.87 4.67
N SER A 118 -4.41 -7.72 5.68
CA SER A 118 -3.39 -8.66 6.16
C SER A 118 -2.06 -7.93 6.44
N GLN A 119 -0.97 -8.27 5.75
CA GLN A 119 0.30 -7.56 5.88
C GLN A 119 0.18 -6.05 5.58
N GLY A 120 -0.70 -5.66 4.64
CA GLY A 120 -0.96 -4.25 4.37
C GLY A 120 -1.68 -3.53 5.51
N GLY A 121 -2.52 -4.23 6.28
CA GLY A 121 -3.14 -3.67 7.49
C GLY A 121 -2.11 -3.39 8.59
N ALA A 122 -1.09 -4.25 8.70
CA ALA A 122 0.04 -3.98 9.59
C ALA A 122 0.88 -2.76 9.16
N MET A 123 0.83 -2.35 7.89
CA MET A 123 1.50 -1.13 7.42
C MET A 123 0.63 0.11 7.64
N GLU A 124 -0.69 -0.02 7.49
CA GLU A 124 -1.64 1.05 7.78
C GLU A 124 -1.59 1.51 9.24
N SER A 125 -1.39 0.60 10.19
CA SER A 125 -1.28 0.96 11.61
C SER A 125 0.03 1.66 12.01
N GLN A 126 1.00 1.76 11.09
CA GLN A 126 2.35 2.27 11.34
C GLN A 126 2.65 3.62 10.67
N SER A 127 1.68 4.16 9.93
CA SER A 127 1.76 5.41 9.17
C SER A 127 0.93 6.53 9.79
#